data_AF-A0AAD7M5S8-F1
#
_entry.id   AF-A0AAD7M5S8-F1
#
_cell.length_a   1.000
_cell.length_b   1.000
_cell.length_c   1.000
_cell.angle_alpha   90.00
_cell.angle_beta   90.00
_cell.angle_gamma   90.00
#
_symmetry.space_group_name_H-M   'P 1'
#
loop_
_entity.id
_entity.type
_entity.pdbx_description
1 polymer ?
#
loop_
_entity_poly.entity_id
_entity_poly.type
_entity_poly.pdbx_seq_one_letter_code
_entity_poly.pdbx_strand_id
1 'polypeptide(L)'
;MIMIQCIASGQSPHVPGLLLPPVSQSNTNFAIWSSSCATSRRALNLFVISSTFCNLISPFHASASAPSFSSSKFPISEFFELSNSSGVKVLELRVNSGEVPVNGDQVAIHYFGRLGAKQGWRFDSTYDHKDVNGEPNPFVFVLGSGKVIPGIESAVRSMKVGSIRRVIIPPAQGYQSTSQEPIPPNFFDRQRLFTTIFNPTRLANGEGSTLGTLIFDIELVVRFMPHA
;
A
#
# COMPACT_ATOMS: atom_id res chain seq x y z
N MET A 1 43.84 52.93 0.92
CA MET A 1 43.22 53.68 -0.20
C MET A 1 44.10 53.52 -1.42
N ILE A 2 43.90 52.44 -2.18
CA ILE A 2 44.50 52.24 -3.51
C ILE A 2 43.37 51.71 -4.39
N MET A 3 42.86 52.63 -5.20
CA MET A 3 41.97 52.42 -6.34
C MET A 3 42.78 51.83 -7.48
N ILE A 4 42.37 50.68 -8.04
CA ILE A 4 42.67 50.36 -9.44
C ILE A 4 41.40 49.82 -10.10
N GLN A 5 41.16 50.40 -11.28
CA GLN A 5 39.98 50.43 -12.13
C GLN A 5 39.38 49.10 -12.59
N CYS A 6 38.05 49.15 -12.75
CA CYS A 6 37.27 48.41 -13.72
C CYS A 6 37.80 48.54 -15.16
N ILE A 7 37.80 47.44 -15.91
CA ILE A 7 37.62 47.48 -17.38
C ILE A 7 36.45 46.55 -17.72
N ALA A 8 35.45 47.15 -18.36
CA ALA A 8 34.28 46.51 -18.91
C ALA A 8 34.54 46.11 -20.37
N SER A 9 34.18 44.87 -20.72
CA SER A 9 33.87 44.40 -22.08
C SER A 9 33.10 43.09 -21.87
N GLY A 10 31.80 42.94 -22.12
CA GLY A 10 31.02 43.52 -23.20
C GLY A 10 31.05 42.58 -24.39
N GLN A 11 30.42 41.39 -24.28
CA GLN A 11 29.89 40.59 -25.41
C GLN A 11 29.13 39.34 -24.91
N SER A 12 27.81 39.39 -25.05
CA SER A 12 26.86 38.28 -25.28
C SER A 12 26.13 38.68 -26.58
N PRO A 13 25.73 37.80 -27.50
CA PRO A 13 25.21 36.45 -27.24
C PRO A 13 25.79 35.40 -28.21
N HIS A 14 25.45 34.12 -28.01
CA HIS A 14 25.02 33.20 -29.08
C HIS A 14 24.86 31.79 -28.50
N VAL A 15 23.59 31.41 -28.37
CA VAL A 15 23.14 30.05 -28.09
C VAL A 15 23.20 29.28 -29.41
N PRO A 16 23.92 28.15 -29.54
CA PRO A 16 23.74 27.29 -30.70
C PRO A 16 22.39 26.59 -30.60
N GLY A 17 21.58 26.81 -31.64
CA GLY A 17 20.20 26.40 -31.74
C GLY A 17 19.99 24.89 -31.77
N LEU A 18 18.82 24.52 -31.26
CA LEU A 18 18.14 23.24 -31.39
C LEU A 18 18.13 22.74 -32.85
N LEU A 19 18.58 21.49 -33.06
CA LEU A 19 18.23 20.69 -34.23
C LEU A 19 17.11 19.74 -33.84
N LEU A 20 15.87 20.14 -34.14
CA LEU A 20 14.70 19.27 -34.16
C LEU A 20 14.69 18.48 -35.47
N PRO A 21 14.47 17.15 -35.46
CA PRO A 21 14.17 16.41 -36.67
C PRO A 21 12.76 16.74 -37.20
N PRO A 22 12.52 16.59 -38.53
CA PRO A 22 11.30 17.05 -39.17
C PRO A 22 10.06 16.24 -38.75
N VAL A 23 8.98 16.98 -38.51
CA VAL A 23 7.61 16.47 -38.32
C VAL A 23 7.11 15.89 -39.63
N SER A 24 6.93 14.57 -39.68
CA SER A 24 6.18 13.86 -40.71
C SER A 24 4.76 13.62 -40.22
N GLN A 25 3.79 14.26 -40.88
CA GLN A 25 2.37 13.99 -40.73
C GLN A 25 1.98 12.86 -41.69
N SER A 26 1.39 11.78 -41.19
CA SER A 26 0.22 11.13 -41.83
C SER A 26 -0.32 9.94 -41.04
N ASN A 27 -1.65 9.97 -40.89
CA ASN A 27 -2.58 8.86 -40.76
C ASN A 27 -2.59 8.03 -39.47
N THR A 28 -3.37 8.52 -38.51
CA THR A 28 -4.02 7.73 -37.46
C THR A 28 -5.14 6.85 -38.05
N ASN A 29 -4.88 5.55 -38.23
CA ASN A 29 -5.94 4.54 -38.31
C ASN A 29 -6.30 4.10 -36.88
N PHE A 30 -7.37 4.67 -36.33
CA PHE A 30 -7.99 4.18 -35.10
C PHE A 30 -8.79 2.92 -35.44
N ALA A 31 -8.19 1.74 -35.24
CA ALA A 31 -8.93 0.48 -35.23
C ALA A 31 -9.71 0.39 -33.91
N ILE A 32 -11.01 0.71 -33.99
CA ILE A 32 -11.98 0.51 -32.91
C ILE A 32 -12.20 -1.00 -32.76
N TRP A 33 -11.65 -1.60 -31.71
CA TRP A 33 -12.00 -2.95 -31.31
C TRP A 33 -13.31 -2.90 -30.52
N SER A 34 -14.45 -3.02 -31.22
CA SER A 34 -15.75 -3.21 -30.60
C SER A 34 -15.95 -4.69 -30.25
N SER A 35 -15.89 -5.01 -28.96
CA SER A 35 -16.31 -6.33 -28.46
C SER A 35 -17.83 -6.35 -28.32
N SER A 36 -18.53 -6.70 -29.40
CA SER A 36 -19.96 -6.98 -29.37
C SER A 36 -20.21 -8.36 -28.75
N CYS A 37 -20.64 -8.39 -27.48
CA CYS A 37 -21.20 -9.59 -26.87
C CYS A 37 -22.59 -9.84 -27.47
N ALA A 38 -22.67 -10.78 -28.41
CA ALA A 38 -23.94 -11.24 -28.97
C ALA A 38 -24.73 -12.02 -27.91
N THR A 39 -25.77 -11.39 -27.38
CA THR A 39 -26.81 -12.08 -26.60
C THR A 39 -27.64 -12.94 -27.57
N SER A 40 -27.38 -14.25 -27.58
CA SER A 40 -28.24 -15.22 -28.27
C SER A 40 -29.54 -15.38 -27.47
N ARG A 41 -30.63 -14.75 -27.94
CA ARG A 41 -31.99 -15.19 -27.65
C ARG A 41 -32.43 -16.06 -28.82
N ARG A 42 -32.56 -17.36 -28.60
CA ARG A 42 -33.37 -18.21 -29.48
C ARG A 42 -34.52 -18.79 -28.69
N ALA A 43 -35.70 -18.26 -29.01
CA ALA A 43 -36.98 -18.82 -28.67
C ALA A 43 -37.13 -20.23 -29.27
N LEU A 44 -37.73 -21.13 -28.50
CA LEU A 44 -38.28 -22.37 -29.04
C LEU A 44 -39.77 -22.43 -28.68
N ASN A 45 -40.54 -22.71 -29.73
CA ASN A 45 -41.97 -22.55 -29.85
C ASN A 45 -42.78 -23.56 -29.03
N LEU A 46 -44.02 -23.13 -28.75
CA LEU A 46 -45.12 -23.90 -28.20
C LEU A 46 -45.35 -25.25 -28.91
N PHE A 47 -45.61 -26.28 -28.11
CA PHE A 47 -46.57 -27.32 -28.48
C PHE A 47 -47.53 -27.53 -27.31
N VAL A 48 -48.82 -27.27 -27.59
CA VAL A 48 -49.96 -27.56 -26.72
C VAL A 48 -50.46 -28.95 -27.08
N ILE A 49 -50.54 -29.87 -26.11
CA ILE A 49 -51.49 -30.99 -26.17
C ILE A 49 -52.12 -31.20 -24.78
N SER A 50 -53.46 -31.07 -24.77
CA SER A 50 -54.49 -31.42 -23.78
C SER A 50 -54.27 -32.81 -23.14
N SER A 51 -54.59 -33.14 -21.89
CA SER A 51 -55.95 -33.18 -21.33
C SER A 51 -55.94 -33.81 -19.91
N THR A 52 -56.81 -33.26 -19.05
CA THR A 52 -57.66 -33.90 -18.04
C THR A 52 -57.12 -34.59 -16.76
N PHE A 53 -57.52 -33.95 -15.63
CA PHE A 53 -58.05 -34.51 -14.37
C PHE A 53 -57.13 -35.27 -13.39
N CYS A 54 -56.86 -34.64 -12.24
CA CYS A 54 -57.23 -35.22 -10.93
C CYS A 54 -57.29 -34.12 -9.86
N ASN A 55 -58.48 -33.94 -9.25
CA ASN A 55 -58.67 -33.18 -8.02
C ASN A 55 -58.47 -34.13 -6.83
N LEU A 56 -57.56 -33.80 -5.90
CA LEU A 56 -57.70 -34.20 -4.49
C LEU A 56 -56.85 -33.31 -3.57
N ILE A 57 -57.56 -32.34 -2.98
CA ILE A 57 -57.45 -31.75 -1.64
C ILE A 57 -56.26 -32.22 -0.78
N SER A 58 -55.35 -31.30 -0.48
CA SER A 58 -54.90 -31.00 0.89
C SER A 58 -54.14 -29.65 0.91
N PRO A 59 -54.46 -28.70 1.81
CA PRO A 59 -53.63 -27.52 1.99
C PRO A 59 -52.54 -27.87 3.00
N PHE A 60 -51.48 -28.54 2.56
CA PHE A 60 -50.28 -28.62 3.39
C PHE A 60 -49.55 -27.28 3.25
N HIS A 61 -49.86 -26.36 4.15
CA HIS A 61 -49.13 -25.11 4.32
C HIS A 61 -47.73 -25.45 4.85
N ALA A 62 -46.83 -25.82 3.95
CA ALA A 62 -45.41 -25.88 4.25
C ALA A 62 -44.95 -24.44 4.50
N SER A 63 -44.90 -24.06 5.77
CA SER A 63 -44.11 -22.92 6.23
C SER A 63 -42.65 -23.24 5.93
N ALA A 64 -42.25 -23.01 4.68
CA ALA A 64 -40.87 -22.83 4.31
C ALA A 64 -40.44 -21.54 4.99
N SER A 65 -39.98 -21.67 6.24
CA SER A 65 -39.01 -20.74 6.79
C SER A 65 -37.80 -20.86 5.88
N ALA A 66 -37.80 -20.04 4.82
CA ALA A 66 -36.61 -19.77 4.06
C ALA A 66 -35.54 -19.46 5.13
N PRO A 67 -34.38 -20.15 5.14
CA PRO A 67 -33.29 -19.71 5.96
C PRO A 67 -33.05 -18.27 5.52
N SER A 68 -33.34 -17.34 6.42
CA SER A 68 -32.88 -15.98 6.27
C SER A 68 -31.38 -16.15 6.18
N PHE A 69 -30.85 -15.97 4.97
CA PHE A 69 -29.44 -15.74 4.78
C PHE A 69 -29.21 -14.45 5.55
N SER A 70 -28.88 -14.61 6.85
CA SER A 70 -28.32 -13.57 7.65
C SER A 70 -27.19 -13.07 6.79
N SER A 71 -27.40 -11.90 6.20
CA SER A 71 -26.35 -11.16 5.52
C SER A 71 -25.28 -11.02 6.57
N SER A 72 -24.34 -11.96 6.58
CA SER A 72 -23.20 -11.89 7.46
C SER A 72 -22.60 -10.55 7.14
N LYS A 73 -22.80 -9.65 8.08
CA LYS A 73 -22.38 -8.27 8.03
C LYS A 73 -20.88 -8.43 8.05
N PHE A 74 -20.26 -8.55 6.87
CA PHE A 74 -18.82 -8.51 6.75
C PHE A 74 -18.44 -7.25 7.52
N PRO A 75 -17.78 -7.37 8.68
CA PRO A 75 -17.45 -6.20 9.45
C PRO A 75 -16.63 -5.34 8.49
N ILE A 76 -17.14 -4.15 8.18
CA ILE A 76 -16.37 -3.17 7.43
C ILE A 76 -15.14 -2.96 8.29
N SER A 77 -14.01 -3.49 7.83
CA SER A 77 -12.75 -3.39 8.54
C SER A 77 -12.41 -1.89 8.59
N GLU A 78 -12.56 -1.30 9.77
CA GLU A 78 -12.32 0.12 10.03
C GLU A 78 -10.93 0.31 10.62
N PHE A 79 -10.34 1.48 10.39
CA PHE A 79 -9.11 1.85 11.08
C PHE A 79 -9.41 2.12 12.56
N PHE A 80 -8.65 1.48 13.45
CA PHE A 80 -8.64 1.81 14.87
C PHE A 80 -7.28 2.38 15.27
N GLU A 81 -7.27 3.23 16.30
CA GLU A 81 -6.02 3.74 16.86
C GLU A 81 -5.44 2.73 17.84
N LEU A 82 -4.15 2.43 17.69
CA LEU A 82 -3.48 1.48 18.56
C LEU A 82 -3.14 2.17 19.91
N SER A 83 -3.42 1.46 21.01
CA SER A 83 -3.17 2.00 22.35
C SER A 83 -1.67 2.16 22.61
N ASN A 84 -1.29 3.25 23.27
CA ASN A 84 0.10 3.60 23.62
C ASN A 84 1.07 3.79 22.44
N SER A 85 0.55 3.95 21.22
CA SER A 85 1.39 4.17 20.01
C SER A 85 1.25 5.58 19.43
N SER A 86 0.85 6.56 20.25
CA SER A 86 0.87 8.00 19.93
C SER A 86 0.33 8.33 18.52
N GLY A 87 -0.87 7.85 18.18
CA GLY A 87 -1.54 8.17 16.91
C GLY A 87 -1.33 7.17 15.77
N VAL A 88 -0.64 6.05 15.96
CA VAL A 88 -0.59 4.98 14.94
C VAL A 88 -1.97 4.36 14.76
N LYS A 89 -2.47 4.35 13.52
CA LYS A 89 -3.76 3.75 13.16
C LYS A 89 -3.55 2.46 12.40
N VAL A 90 -4.40 1.49 12.65
CA VAL A 90 -4.25 0.13 12.13
C VAL A 90 -5.58 -0.35 11.56
N LEU A 91 -5.49 -1.01 10.42
CA LEU A 91 -6.58 -1.72 9.78
C LEU A 91 -6.18 -3.19 9.66
N GLU A 92 -6.98 -4.08 10.24
CA GLU A 92 -6.71 -5.51 10.17
C GLU A 92 -7.22 -6.09 8.85
N LEU A 93 -6.29 -6.57 8.01
CA LEU A 93 -6.60 -7.14 6.70
C LEU A 93 -6.76 -8.65 6.76
N ARG A 94 -5.97 -9.30 7.63
CA ARG A 94 -6.06 -10.73 7.92
C ARG A 94 -5.78 -10.95 9.40
N VAL A 95 -6.80 -11.41 10.12
CA VAL A 95 -6.66 -11.87 11.50
C VAL A 95 -6.06 -13.29 11.47
N ASN A 96 -5.20 -13.59 12.43
CA ASN A 96 -4.69 -14.95 12.64
C ASN A 96 -4.67 -15.26 14.15
N SER A 97 -4.55 -16.53 14.53
CA SER A 97 -4.51 -16.99 15.93
C SER A 97 -3.09 -17.36 16.40
N GLY A 98 -2.07 -16.91 15.67
CA GLY A 98 -0.67 -17.09 16.07
C GLY A 98 -0.31 -16.34 17.35
N GLU A 99 0.91 -16.59 17.82
CA GLU A 99 1.45 -15.92 19.01
C GLU A 99 1.71 -14.44 18.78
N VAL A 100 1.79 -13.67 19.87
CA VAL A 100 2.12 -12.25 19.86
C VAL A 100 3.58 -12.07 20.28
N PRO A 101 4.42 -11.38 19.48
CA PRO A 101 5.82 -11.17 19.82
C PRO A 101 5.98 -10.22 21.02
N VAL A 102 7.02 -10.45 21.82
CA VAL A 102 7.39 -9.63 22.99
C VAL A 102 8.73 -8.95 22.76
N ASN A 103 9.05 -7.94 23.56
CA ASN A 103 10.34 -7.24 23.45
C ASN A 103 11.50 -8.24 23.65
N GLY A 104 12.54 -8.11 22.82
CA GLY A 104 13.68 -9.02 22.77
C GLY A 104 13.55 -10.12 21.71
N ASP A 105 12.34 -10.39 21.20
CA ASP A 105 12.17 -11.37 20.13
C ASP A 105 12.76 -10.87 18.82
N GLN A 106 13.40 -11.79 18.09
CA GLN A 106 13.67 -11.59 16.68
C GLN A 106 12.39 -11.91 15.87
N VAL A 107 11.96 -10.94 15.07
CA VAL A 107 10.75 -11.01 14.24
C VAL A 107 11.09 -10.82 12.77
N ALA A 108 10.36 -11.51 11.90
CA ALA A 108 10.46 -11.38 10.45
C ALA A 108 9.13 -10.89 9.87
N ILE A 109 9.18 -9.77 9.15
CA ILE A 109 8.01 -9.19 8.49
C ILE A 109 8.25 -9.07 6.99
N HIS A 110 7.21 -9.33 6.20
CA HIS A 110 7.10 -8.73 4.88
C HIS A 110 6.36 -7.41 5.01
N TYR A 111 6.77 -6.43 4.22
CA TYR A 111 6.06 -5.17 4.15
C TYR A 111 6.08 -4.55 2.76
N PHE A 112 5.11 -3.67 2.55
CA PHE A 112 5.05 -2.72 1.46
C PHE A 112 4.94 -1.31 2.05
N GLY A 113 5.92 -0.44 1.77
CA GLY A 113 6.04 0.88 2.36
C GLY A 113 5.80 2.01 1.35
N ARG A 114 4.92 2.95 1.70
CA ARG A 114 4.65 4.16 0.90
C ARG A 114 4.42 5.40 1.76
N LEU A 115 4.60 6.57 1.15
CA LEU A 115 4.21 7.83 1.77
C LEU A 115 2.68 8.01 1.76
N GLY A 116 2.13 8.62 2.80
CA GLY A 116 0.73 9.10 2.78
C GLY A 116 0.55 10.29 1.83
N ALA A 117 1.59 11.12 1.70
CA ALA A 117 1.67 12.20 0.72
C ALA A 117 2.20 11.72 -0.64
N LYS A 118 2.52 12.67 -1.53
CA LYS A 118 3.18 12.42 -2.84
C LYS A 118 2.46 11.34 -3.67
N GLN A 119 1.13 11.39 -3.69
CA GLN A 119 0.26 10.44 -4.42
C GLN A 119 0.50 8.97 -4.02
N GLY A 120 0.88 8.70 -2.77
CA GLY A 120 1.10 7.33 -2.33
C GLY A 120 2.42 6.74 -2.82
N TRP A 121 3.44 7.56 -3.12
CA TRP A 121 4.71 7.07 -3.66
C TRP A 121 5.28 5.95 -2.78
N ARG A 122 5.45 4.79 -3.41
CA ARG A 122 6.05 3.59 -2.84
C ARG A 122 7.56 3.75 -2.80
N PHE A 123 8.14 3.64 -1.60
CA PHE A 123 9.59 3.81 -1.40
C PHE A 123 10.31 2.48 -1.20
N ASP A 124 9.63 1.44 -0.71
CA ASP A 124 10.25 0.12 -0.49
C ASP A 124 9.20 -1.01 -0.42
N SER A 125 9.62 -2.24 -0.69
CA SER A 125 8.83 -3.47 -0.55
C SER A 125 9.77 -4.67 -0.39
N THR A 126 9.61 -5.45 0.68
CA THR A 126 10.39 -6.70 0.85
C THR A 126 10.10 -7.72 -0.23
N TYR A 127 8.96 -7.63 -0.90
CA TYR A 127 8.62 -8.53 -2.01
C TYR A 127 9.50 -8.31 -3.25
N ASP A 128 10.11 -7.12 -3.37
CA ASP A 128 11.05 -6.79 -4.46
C ASP A 128 12.47 -7.26 -4.14
N HIS A 129 12.76 -7.55 -2.87
CA HIS A 129 14.05 -8.05 -2.42
C HIS A 129 14.04 -9.56 -2.53
N LYS A 130 14.66 -10.11 -3.59
CA LYS A 130 14.72 -11.56 -3.81
C LYS A 130 16.01 -12.16 -3.32
N ASP A 131 15.92 -13.35 -2.72
CA ASP A 131 17.07 -14.18 -2.42
C ASP A 131 17.62 -14.86 -3.70
N VAL A 132 18.63 -15.72 -3.53
CA VAL A 132 19.26 -16.46 -4.65
C VAL A 132 18.31 -17.43 -5.35
N ASN A 133 17.19 -17.80 -4.71
CA ASN A 133 16.18 -18.71 -5.24
C ASN A 133 15.00 -17.97 -5.87
N GLY A 134 14.95 -16.64 -5.77
CA GLY A 134 13.85 -15.81 -6.28
C GLY A 134 12.74 -15.55 -5.27
N GLU A 135 12.90 -15.98 -4.01
CA GLU A 135 11.90 -15.82 -2.96
C GLU A 135 12.03 -14.46 -2.26
N PRO A 136 10.90 -13.82 -1.85
CA PRO A 136 10.93 -12.60 -1.04
C PRO A 136 11.78 -12.76 0.22
N ASN A 137 12.74 -11.88 0.44
CA ASN A 137 13.53 -11.84 1.66
C ASN A 137 12.82 -10.98 2.73
N PRO A 138 12.39 -11.54 3.87
CA PRO A 138 11.72 -10.76 4.91
C PRO A 138 12.68 -9.76 5.58
N PHE A 139 12.11 -8.68 6.10
CA PHE A 139 12.83 -7.75 6.95
C PHE A 139 12.86 -8.29 8.39
N VAL A 140 14.06 -8.50 8.91
CA VAL A 140 14.29 -9.13 10.23
C VAL A 140 14.86 -8.12 11.20
N PHE A 141 14.29 -8.03 12.39
CA PHE A 141 14.77 -7.14 13.44
C PHE A 141 14.45 -7.68 14.84
N VAL A 142 15.09 -7.11 15.86
CA VAL A 142 14.79 -7.41 17.26
C VAL A 142 13.77 -6.40 17.77
N LEU A 143 12.62 -6.89 18.24
CA LEU A 143 11.52 -6.06 18.73
C LEU A 143 11.93 -5.32 20.01
N GLY A 144 11.76 -3.99 20.02
CA GLY A 144 12.16 -3.14 21.15
C GLY A 144 13.64 -2.80 21.18
N SER A 145 14.37 -3.03 20.08
CA SER A 145 15.78 -2.60 19.95
C SER A 145 15.92 -1.10 19.68
N GLY A 146 14.84 -0.42 19.26
CA GLY A 146 14.86 1.01 18.92
C GLY A 146 15.54 1.32 17.58
N LYS A 147 15.94 0.31 16.82
CA LYS A 147 16.51 0.46 15.48
C LYS A 147 15.45 0.68 14.40
N VAL A 148 14.25 0.17 14.62
CA VAL A 148 13.13 0.28 13.70
C VAL A 148 12.26 1.48 14.07
N ILE A 149 11.61 2.11 13.09
CA ILE A 149 10.71 3.23 13.35
C ILE A 149 9.63 2.83 14.40
N PRO A 150 9.34 3.69 15.39
CA PRO A 150 8.47 3.35 16.52
C PRO A 150 7.07 2.84 16.14
N GLY A 151 6.52 3.33 15.04
CA GLY A 151 5.20 2.92 14.55
C GLY A 151 5.15 1.48 14.07
N ILE A 152 6.21 0.97 13.44
CA ILE A 152 6.30 -0.44 13.05
C ILE A 152 6.47 -1.32 14.28
N GLU A 153 7.38 -0.95 15.22
CA GLU A 153 7.56 -1.73 16.45
C GLU A 153 6.24 -1.84 17.24
N SER A 154 5.51 -0.72 17.37
CA SER A 154 4.22 -0.69 18.06
C SER A 154 3.18 -1.57 17.36
N ALA A 155 3.08 -1.46 16.04
CA ALA A 155 2.15 -2.28 15.26
C ALA A 155 2.47 -3.77 15.40
N VAL A 156 3.72 -4.18 15.20
CA VAL A 156 4.16 -5.58 15.28
C VAL A 156 3.96 -6.15 16.68
N ARG A 157 4.21 -5.39 17.74
CA ARG A 157 3.94 -5.80 19.14
C ARG A 157 2.47 -6.15 19.39
N SER A 158 1.55 -5.58 18.63
CA SER A 158 0.11 -5.87 18.73
C SER A 158 -0.39 -6.92 17.73
N MET A 159 0.47 -7.39 16.83
CA MET A 159 0.13 -8.34 15.78
C MET A 159 0.29 -9.79 16.24
N LYS A 160 -0.49 -10.67 15.63
CA LYS A 160 -0.33 -12.12 15.78
C LYS A 160 0.46 -12.67 14.60
N VAL A 161 1.29 -13.68 14.82
CA VAL A 161 2.00 -14.34 13.72
C VAL A 161 1.00 -14.84 12.67
N GLY A 162 1.34 -14.62 11.39
CA GLY A 162 0.50 -14.89 10.23
C GLY A 162 -0.60 -13.87 9.94
N SER A 163 -0.68 -12.77 10.70
CA SER A 163 -1.63 -11.68 10.43
C SER A 163 -1.09 -10.67 9.42
N ILE A 164 -2.00 -10.01 8.71
CA ILE A 164 -1.69 -8.91 7.80
C ILE A 164 -2.44 -7.66 8.25
N ARG A 165 -1.74 -6.53 8.35
CA ARG A 165 -2.32 -5.25 8.75
C ARG A 165 -1.84 -4.12 7.88
N ARG A 166 -2.72 -3.15 7.62
CA ARG A 166 -2.36 -1.84 7.10
C ARG A 166 -2.17 -0.89 8.27
N VAL A 167 -1.00 -0.27 8.36
CA VAL A 167 -0.57 0.60 9.44
C VAL A 167 -0.32 1.99 8.88
N ILE A 168 -1.02 2.98 9.42
CA ILE A 168 -0.79 4.40 9.15
C ILE A 168 0.03 4.93 10.32
N ILE A 169 1.24 5.36 10.01
CA ILE A 169 2.22 5.83 10.99
C ILE A 169 2.31 7.36 10.86
N PRO A 170 1.94 8.12 11.91
CA PRO A 170 2.12 9.56 11.91
C PRO A 170 3.62 9.91 11.92
N PRO A 171 4.01 11.12 11.47
CA PRO A 171 5.42 11.52 11.39
C PRO A 171 6.21 11.35 12.69
N ALA A 172 5.58 11.63 13.84
CA ALA A 172 6.20 11.47 15.15
C ALA A 172 6.60 10.03 15.48
N GLN A 173 5.95 9.03 14.86
CA GLN A 173 6.22 7.60 15.02
C GLN A 173 6.93 7.00 13.78
N GLY A 174 7.26 7.84 12.79
CA GLY A 174 7.99 7.46 11.58
C GLY A 174 9.51 7.63 11.73
N TYR A 175 10.18 8.08 10.67
CA TYR A 175 11.61 8.36 10.71
C TYR A 175 11.89 9.67 11.45
N GLN A 176 12.68 9.58 12.51
CA GLN A 176 13.22 10.69 13.28
C GLN A 176 14.73 10.89 13.00
N SER A 177 15.40 9.84 12.52
CA SER A 177 16.78 9.88 12.03
C SER A 177 16.91 9.06 10.75
N THR A 178 18.01 9.28 10.03
CA THR A 178 18.33 8.53 8.79
C THR A 178 18.93 7.14 9.06
N SER A 179 19.09 6.77 10.33
CA SER A 179 19.62 5.46 10.76
C SER A 179 18.52 4.47 11.13
N GLN A 180 17.27 4.91 11.22
CA GLN A 180 16.14 4.05 11.58
C GLN A 180 15.67 3.24 10.37
N GLU A 181 15.39 1.97 10.62
CA GLU A 181 14.93 1.00 9.63
C GLU A 181 13.40 0.91 9.59
N PRO A 182 12.82 0.38 8.50
CA PRO A 182 13.48 -0.10 7.28
C PRO A 182 13.98 1.05 6.38
N ILE A 183 15.04 0.85 5.61
CA ILE A 183 15.54 1.88 4.67
C ILE A 183 15.65 1.27 3.27
N PRO A 184 15.14 1.95 2.21
CA PRO A 184 15.34 1.48 0.84
C PRO A 184 16.81 1.16 0.55
N PRO A 185 17.10 -0.01 -0.05
CA PRO A 185 18.47 -0.36 -0.42
C PRO A 185 18.97 0.51 -1.58
N ASN A 186 18.07 0.91 -2.50
CA ASN A 186 18.41 1.81 -3.59
C ASN A 186 18.73 3.22 -3.06
N PHE A 187 19.88 3.75 -3.48
CA PHE A 187 20.35 5.06 -3.07
C PHE A 187 19.38 6.19 -3.42
N PHE A 188 18.82 6.20 -4.63
CA PHE A 188 17.92 7.26 -5.08
C PHE A 188 16.60 7.27 -4.32
N ASP A 189 16.04 6.08 -4.04
CA ASP A 189 14.81 5.96 -3.25
C ASP A 189 15.03 6.40 -1.81
N ARG A 190 16.15 6.00 -1.20
CA ARG A 190 16.56 6.48 0.14
C ARG A 190 16.71 7.99 0.18
N GLN A 191 17.41 8.57 -0.80
CA GLN A 191 17.61 10.01 -0.88
C GLN A 191 16.27 10.74 -1.04
N ARG A 192 15.39 10.24 -1.92
CA ARG A 192 14.06 10.81 -2.14
C ARG A 192 13.17 10.72 -0.91
N LEU A 193 13.24 9.61 -0.17
CA LEU A 193 12.51 9.41 1.08
C LEU A 193 12.91 10.48 2.12
N PHE A 194 14.20 10.58 2.43
CA PHE A 194 14.67 11.50 3.48
C PHE A 194 14.56 12.97 3.08
N THR A 195 14.81 13.32 1.81
CA THR A 195 14.60 14.69 1.34
C THR A 195 13.13 15.10 1.33
N THR A 196 12.19 14.14 1.26
CA THR A 196 10.76 14.44 1.37
C THR A 196 10.34 14.63 2.82
N ILE A 197 10.81 13.77 3.72
CA ILE A 197 10.42 13.78 5.15
C ILE A 197 11.09 14.93 5.91
N PHE A 198 12.39 15.15 5.68
CA PHE A 198 13.19 16.14 6.40
C PHE A 198 13.36 17.47 5.65
N ASN A 199 12.44 17.81 4.74
CA ASN A 199 12.56 19.04 3.97
C ASN A 199 12.37 20.29 4.86
N PRO A 200 13.41 21.12 5.08
CA PRO A 200 13.34 22.21 6.06
C PRO A 200 12.31 23.28 5.71
N THR A 201 12.17 23.64 4.43
CA THR A 201 11.18 24.63 3.97
C THR A 201 9.75 24.15 4.24
N ARG A 202 9.50 22.85 4.05
CA ARG A 202 8.16 22.27 4.25
C ARG A 202 7.83 22.13 5.72
N LEU A 203 8.82 21.78 6.54
CA LEU A 203 8.68 21.75 7.99
C LEU A 203 8.40 23.14 8.54
N ALA A 204 9.08 24.17 8.06
CA ALA A 204 8.83 25.57 8.43
C ALA A 204 7.41 26.04 8.06
N ASN A 205 6.85 25.51 6.96
CA ASN A 205 5.48 25.81 6.52
C ASN A 205 4.40 24.97 7.24
N GLY A 206 4.77 24.11 8.20
CA GLY A 206 3.82 23.24 8.91
C GLY A 206 3.34 22.02 8.12
N GLU A 207 3.90 21.73 6.94
CA GLU A 207 3.52 20.58 6.10
C GLU A 207 4.08 19.24 6.63
N GLY A 208 4.88 19.26 7.70
CA GLY A 208 5.53 18.07 8.27
C GLY A 208 4.54 16.97 8.66
N SER A 209 3.34 17.36 9.14
CA SER A 209 2.29 16.40 9.50
C SER A 209 1.87 15.51 8.32
N THR A 210 1.81 16.09 7.13
CA THR A 210 1.30 15.41 5.93
C THR A 210 2.42 14.63 5.24
N LEU A 211 3.59 15.24 5.08
CA LEU A 211 4.71 14.64 4.33
C LEU A 211 5.39 13.50 5.06
N GLY A 212 5.42 13.52 6.39
CA GLY A 212 6.04 12.47 7.21
C GLY A 212 5.11 11.29 7.52
N THR A 213 3.85 11.32 7.07
CA THR A 213 2.94 10.18 7.29
C THR A 213 3.36 9.02 6.40
N LEU A 214 3.55 7.84 7.00
CA LEU A 214 3.91 6.61 6.31
C LEU A 214 2.73 5.64 6.35
N ILE A 215 2.59 4.83 5.30
CA ILE A 215 1.62 3.75 5.25
C ILE A 215 2.37 2.47 4.92
N PHE A 216 2.20 1.47 5.78
CA PHE A 216 2.78 0.14 5.61
C PHE A 216 1.68 -0.92 5.56
N ASP A 217 1.74 -1.80 4.58
CA ASP A 217 1.01 -3.07 4.64
C ASP A 217 2.01 -4.11 5.13
N ILE A 218 1.78 -4.69 6.32
CA ILE A 218 2.72 -5.56 7.04
C ILE A 218 2.11 -6.94 7.18
N GLU A 219 2.87 -7.97 6.80
CA GLU A 219 2.61 -9.37 7.07
C GLU A 219 3.66 -9.89 8.07
N LEU A 220 3.20 -10.38 9.23
CA LEU A 220 4.08 -10.98 10.22
C LEU A 220 4.23 -12.47 9.90
N VAL A 221 5.39 -12.89 9.41
CA VAL A 221 5.57 -14.23 8.83
C VAL A 221 5.91 -15.26 9.89
N VAL A 222 6.99 -15.07 10.64
CA VAL A 222 7.52 -16.06 11.58
C VAL A 222 8.20 -15.37 12.77
N ARG A 223 8.06 -16.02 13.94
CA ARG A 223 8.76 -15.75 15.20
C ARG A 223 9.78 -16.88 15.44
N PHE A 224 10.68 -16.69 16.40
CA PHE A 224 11.40 -17.70 17.20
C PHE A 224 12.92 -17.78 16.99
N MET A 225 13.67 -17.00 17.77
CA MET A 225 14.30 -17.38 19.06
C MET A 225 15.13 -16.16 19.53
N PRO A 226 15.21 -15.86 20.85
CA PRO A 226 16.53 -16.03 21.45
C PRO A 226 16.43 -16.54 22.89
N HIS A 227 16.81 -17.80 23.12
CA HIS A 227 17.08 -18.28 24.47
C HIS A 227 18.45 -18.99 24.52
N ALA A 228 19.47 -18.22 24.87
CA ALA A 228 20.54 -18.58 25.82
C ALA A 228 21.30 -17.31 26.21
#